data_AF-A0A1B8S8J3-F1
#
_entry.id   AF-A0A1B8S8J3-F1
#
_cell.length_a   1.000
_cell.length_b   1.000
_cell.length_c   1.000
_cell.angle_alpha   90.00
_cell.angle_beta   90.00
_cell.angle_gamma   90.00
#
_symmetry.space_group_name_H-M   'P 1'
#
loop_
_entity.id
_entity.type
_entity.pdbx_description
1 polymer ?
#
loop_
_entity_poly.entity_id
_entity_poly.type
_entity_poly.pdbx_seq_one_letter_code
_entity_poly.pdbx_strand_id
1 'polypeptide(L)'
;MAQGILLTDDEIVGLAALLGRPWPTGLATVTATADELARAGMRGLRSLTIRGILTADTESGYTAHPGVAAVIETFLAAPRRIGAYIAPASAIETMAGASITAVPVAGIWWIDSATAQGVHGFRQAEADEVLGTITELADQTRDGTLLAGADDPSAYACVIVYGDGPDQRIVVPANSSDDGPWDRRLLEQALAAAVA
;
A
#
# COMPACT_ATOMS: atom_id res chain seq x y z
N MET A 1 -6.54 -0.48 23.77
CA MET A 1 -5.84 -0.90 22.54
C MET A 1 -6.78 -0.59 21.39
N ALA A 2 -6.47 0.40 20.57
CA ALA A 2 -7.28 0.70 19.38
C ALA A 2 -7.10 -0.46 18.39
N GLN A 3 -8.17 -1.15 18.05
CA GLN A 3 -8.15 -2.14 16.97
C GLN A 3 -7.75 -1.42 15.68
N GLY A 4 -6.67 -1.88 15.02
CA GLY A 4 -6.25 -1.34 13.74
C GLY A 4 -7.39 -1.45 12.71
N ILE A 5 -7.59 -0.39 11.94
CA ILE A 5 -8.60 -0.38 10.87
C ILE A 5 -8.11 -1.32 9.77
N LEU A 6 -8.89 -2.36 9.48
CA LEU A 6 -8.66 -3.28 8.37
C LEU A 6 -9.70 -3.03 7.28
N LEU A 7 -9.24 -2.83 6.05
CA LEU A 7 -10.10 -2.54 4.89
C LEU A 7 -9.73 -3.45 3.71
N THR A 8 -10.69 -3.85 2.90
CA THR A 8 -10.40 -4.56 1.65
C THR A 8 -10.13 -3.58 0.50
N ASP A 9 -9.53 -4.04 -0.60
CA ASP A 9 -9.37 -3.24 -1.83
C ASP A 9 -10.70 -2.59 -2.25
N ASP A 10 -11.79 -3.36 -2.25
CA ASP A 10 -13.14 -2.86 -2.57
C ASP A 10 -13.55 -1.69 -1.65
N GLU A 11 -13.31 -1.83 -0.35
CA GLU A 11 -13.64 -0.81 0.65
C GLU A 11 -12.77 0.44 0.52
N ILE A 12 -11.48 0.27 0.21
CA ILE A 12 -10.56 1.36 -0.11
C ILE A 12 -11.03 2.13 -1.34
N VAL A 13 -11.39 1.42 -2.42
CA VAL A 13 -11.95 2.03 -3.63
C VAL A 13 -13.25 2.77 -3.32
N GLY A 14 -14.12 2.19 -2.49
CA GLY A 14 -15.37 2.82 -2.06
C GLY A 14 -15.14 4.12 -1.28
N LEU A 15 -14.22 4.11 -0.29
CA LEU A 15 -13.89 5.29 0.50
C LEU A 15 -13.19 6.37 -0.34
N ALA A 16 -12.25 5.99 -1.20
CA ALA A 16 -11.56 6.91 -2.08
C ALA A 16 -12.55 7.61 -3.04
N ALA A 17 -13.46 6.84 -3.64
CA ALA A 17 -14.51 7.37 -4.50
C ALA A 17 -15.46 8.33 -3.75
N LEU A 18 -15.83 8.00 -2.50
CA LEU A 18 -16.64 8.88 -1.66
C LEU A 18 -15.94 10.22 -1.36
N LEU A 19 -14.62 10.19 -1.20
CA LEU A 19 -13.77 11.36 -1.01
C LEU A 19 -13.38 12.05 -2.34
N GLY A 20 -13.95 11.61 -3.46
CA GLY A 20 -13.82 12.24 -4.77
C GLY A 20 -12.46 12.08 -5.45
N ARG A 21 -11.63 11.11 -5.02
CA ARG A 21 -10.27 10.92 -5.57
C ARG A 21 -9.97 9.44 -5.76
N PRO A 22 -9.21 9.05 -6.80
CA PRO A 22 -8.77 7.67 -6.94
C PRO A 22 -7.76 7.31 -5.84
N TRP A 23 -7.74 6.04 -5.45
CA TRP A 23 -6.71 5.52 -4.55
C TRP A 23 -5.34 5.55 -5.26
N PRO A 24 -4.27 6.08 -4.62
CA PRO A 24 -3.01 6.37 -5.31
C PRO A 24 -2.02 5.20 -5.33
N THR A 25 -2.33 4.06 -4.69
CA THR A 25 -1.40 2.93 -4.56
C THR A 25 -2.02 1.65 -5.14
N GLY A 26 -1.21 0.59 -5.25
CA GLY A 26 -1.63 -0.66 -5.86
C GLY A 26 -2.78 -1.33 -5.11
N LEU A 27 -3.74 -1.88 -5.87
CA LEU A 27 -4.83 -2.73 -5.40
C LEU A 27 -4.55 -4.15 -5.91
N ALA A 28 -4.42 -5.13 -5.02
CA ALA A 28 -3.94 -6.47 -5.39
C ALA A 28 -4.99 -7.29 -6.15
N THR A 29 -6.26 -7.02 -5.88
CA THR A 29 -7.42 -7.81 -6.33
C THR A 29 -8.37 -7.02 -7.22
N VAL A 30 -8.16 -5.71 -7.38
CA VAL A 30 -9.00 -4.82 -8.18
C VAL A 30 -8.20 -4.29 -9.37
N THR A 31 -8.59 -4.70 -10.57
CA THR A 31 -8.01 -4.18 -11.81
C THR A 31 -8.34 -2.69 -12.00
N ALA A 32 -7.36 -1.89 -12.41
CA ALA A 32 -7.50 -0.44 -12.61
C ALA A 32 -8.28 -0.05 -13.89
N THR A 33 -9.40 -0.72 -14.19
CA THR A 33 -10.34 -0.31 -15.24
C THR A 33 -11.53 0.41 -14.62
N ALA A 34 -12.12 1.35 -15.35
CA ALA A 34 -13.25 2.14 -14.84
C ALA A 34 -14.43 1.24 -14.38
N ASP A 35 -14.76 0.21 -15.16
CA ASP A 35 -15.84 -0.73 -14.85
C ASP A 35 -15.56 -1.54 -13.58
N GLU A 36 -14.33 -2.04 -13.41
CA GLU A 36 -13.99 -2.83 -12.23
C GLU A 36 -13.91 -1.94 -10.98
N LEU A 37 -13.31 -0.74 -11.08
CA LEU A 37 -13.29 0.23 -9.98
C LEU A 37 -14.71 0.64 -9.54
N ALA A 38 -15.63 0.85 -10.48
CA ALA A 38 -17.02 1.15 -10.14
C ALA A 38 -17.70 -0.02 -9.40
N ARG A 39 -17.49 -1.27 -9.84
CA ARG A 39 -18.04 -2.46 -9.18
C ARG A 39 -17.43 -2.66 -7.79
N ALA A 40 -16.11 -2.57 -7.69
CA ALA A 40 -15.36 -2.66 -6.44
C ALA A 40 -15.85 -1.62 -5.43
N GLY A 41 -15.98 -0.36 -5.86
CA GLY A 41 -16.52 0.72 -5.03
C GLY A 41 -17.92 0.41 -4.50
N MET A 42 -18.83 -0.08 -5.35
CA MET A 42 -20.18 -0.47 -4.90
C MET A 42 -20.17 -1.62 -3.89
N ARG A 43 -19.31 -2.64 -4.10
CA ARG A 43 -19.14 -3.75 -3.13
C ARG A 43 -18.57 -3.23 -1.81
N GLY A 44 -17.60 -2.33 -1.87
CA GLY A 44 -16.96 -1.69 -0.72
C GLY A 44 -17.92 -0.85 0.10
N LEU A 45 -18.66 0.07 -0.52
CA LEU A 45 -19.64 0.92 0.18
C LEU A 45 -20.69 0.07 0.92
N ARG A 46 -21.16 -1.02 0.31
CA ARG A 46 -22.09 -1.96 0.95
C ARG A 46 -21.46 -2.64 2.16
N SER A 47 -20.22 -3.15 2.03
CA SER A 47 -19.48 -3.77 3.14
C SER A 47 -19.30 -2.79 4.30
N LEU A 48 -18.83 -1.58 4.02
CA LEU A 48 -18.59 -0.55 5.02
C LEU A 48 -19.86 -0.12 5.75
N THR A 49 -21.00 -0.08 5.06
CA THR A 49 -22.31 0.22 5.67
C THR A 49 -22.71 -0.87 6.65
N ILE A 50 -22.56 -2.15 6.27
CA ILE A 50 -22.86 -3.30 7.15
C ILE A 50 -21.94 -3.29 8.39
N ARG A 51 -20.68 -2.87 8.22
CA ARG A 51 -19.71 -2.76 9.30
C ARG A 51 -19.89 -1.52 10.19
N GLY A 52 -20.83 -0.63 9.85
CA GLY A 52 -21.06 0.63 10.58
C GLY A 52 -19.94 1.66 10.42
N ILE A 53 -19.04 1.48 9.43
CA ILE A 53 -17.99 2.46 9.10
C ILE A 53 -18.57 3.58 8.23
N LEU A 54 -19.52 3.27 7.35
CA LEU A 54 -20.35 4.26 6.68
C LEU A 54 -21.74 4.28 7.31
N THR A 55 -22.30 5.48 7.45
CA THR A 55 -23.73 5.69 7.65
C THR A 55 -24.34 6.10 6.32
N ALA A 56 -25.42 5.44 5.93
CA ALA A 56 -26.20 5.80 4.74
C ALA A 56 -27.47 6.53 5.19
N ASP A 57 -27.68 7.70 4.61
CA ASP A 57 -28.86 8.53 4.81
C ASP A 57 -29.47 8.88 3.44
N THR A 58 -30.79 8.82 3.36
CA THR A 58 -31.50 8.97 2.09
C THR A 58 -31.42 10.38 1.51
N GLU A 59 -31.14 11.39 2.34
CA GLU A 59 -31.08 12.80 1.92
C GLU A 59 -29.63 13.27 1.71
N SER A 60 -28.71 12.82 2.56
CA SER A 60 -27.31 13.25 2.60
C SER A 60 -26.31 12.24 2.03
N GLY A 61 -26.77 11.05 1.62
CA GLY A 61 -25.94 10.02 1.01
C GLY A 61 -25.12 9.24 2.02
N TYR A 62 -23.84 8.98 1.70
CA TYR A 62 -22.95 8.22 2.59
C TYR A 62 -22.05 9.17 3.38
N THR A 63 -21.97 8.94 4.69
CA THR A 63 -21.01 9.62 5.59
C THR A 63 -20.09 8.60 6.23
N ALA A 64 -18.78 8.79 6.11
CA ALA A 64 -17.79 7.93 6.72
C ALA A 64 -17.50 8.29 8.17
N HIS A 65 -17.15 7.28 8.98
CA HIS A 65 -16.65 7.48 10.32
C HIS A 65 -15.43 8.44 10.28
N PRO A 66 -15.44 9.55 11.05
CA PRO A 66 -14.44 10.62 10.90
C PRO A 66 -12.99 10.14 11.03
N GLY A 67 -12.73 9.21 11.95
CA GLY A 67 -11.40 8.63 12.12
C GLY A 67 -10.92 7.79 10.94
N VAL A 68 -11.84 7.09 10.24
CA VAL A 68 -11.48 6.31 9.04
C VAL A 68 -11.29 7.25 7.86
N ALA A 69 -12.19 8.23 7.69
CA ALA A 69 -12.07 9.25 6.66
C ALA A 69 -10.73 9.98 6.75
N ALA A 70 -10.34 10.45 7.94
CA ALA A 70 -9.07 11.14 8.15
C ALA A 70 -7.84 10.29 7.78
N VAL A 71 -7.87 8.99 8.07
CA VAL A 71 -6.79 8.07 7.65
C VAL A 71 -6.73 7.96 6.14
N ILE A 72 -7.85 7.72 5.46
CA ILE A 72 -7.87 7.63 3.99
C ILE A 72 -7.44 8.96 3.35
N GLU A 73 -7.95 10.09 3.85
CA GLU A 73 -7.56 11.42 3.39
C GLU A 73 -6.06 11.68 3.53
N THR A 74 -5.41 11.17 4.58
CA THR A 74 -3.94 11.25 4.76
C THR A 74 -3.22 10.67 3.54
N PHE A 75 -3.62 9.47 3.09
CA PHE A 75 -3.00 8.83 1.93
C PHE A 75 -3.39 9.50 0.61
N LEU A 76 -4.64 9.97 0.46
CA LEU A 76 -5.07 10.67 -0.75
C LEU A 76 -4.34 12.02 -0.90
N ALA A 77 -4.22 12.79 0.18
CA ALA A 77 -3.67 14.14 0.19
C ALA A 77 -2.14 14.19 0.23
N ALA A 78 -1.47 13.09 0.57
CA ALA A 78 -0.02 13.05 0.68
C ALA A 78 0.66 13.54 -0.62
N PRO A 79 1.56 14.54 -0.56
CA PRO A 79 2.29 15.02 -1.74
C PRO A 79 3.43 14.09 -2.12
N ARG A 80 3.90 13.27 -1.17
CA ARG A 80 5.01 12.33 -1.34
C ARG A 80 4.63 10.98 -0.75
N ARG A 81 5.11 9.92 -1.38
CA ARG A 81 4.91 8.54 -0.96
C ARG A 81 6.20 7.78 -1.14
N ILE A 82 6.46 6.86 -0.23
CA ILE A 82 7.52 5.87 -0.37
C ILE A 82 6.86 4.52 -0.15
N GLY A 83 7.10 3.55 -1.02
CA GLY A 83 6.44 2.27 -0.92
C GLY A 83 7.29 1.14 -1.44
N ALA A 84 6.81 -0.07 -1.21
CA ALA A 84 7.37 -1.28 -1.76
C ALA A 84 6.25 -2.24 -2.13
N TYR A 85 6.43 -3.03 -3.19
CA TYR A 85 5.46 -4.03 -3.59
C TYR A 85 6.13 -5.22 -4.26
N ILE A 86 5.45 -6.36 -4.23
CA ILE A 86 5.87 -7.55 -4.95
C ILE A 86 5.38 -7.46 -6.39
N ALA A 87 6.28 -7.69 -7.35
CA ALA A 87 6.00 -7.66 -8.77
C ALA A 87 6.60 -8.89 -9.48
N PRO A 88 6.08 -9.28 -10.65
CA PRO A 88 6.77 -10.22 -11.52
C PRO A 88 8.09 -9.58 -12.01
N ALA A 89 9.19 -10.32 -11.98
CA ALA A 89 10.50 -9.84 -12.42
C ALA A 89 10.51 -9.40 -13.89
N SER A 90 9.64 -10.00 -14.73
CA SER A 90 9.45 -9.64 -16.13
C SER A 90 8.57 -8.39 -16.35
N ALA A 91 7.88 -7.91 -15.31
CA ALA A 91 6.92 -6.82 -15.38
C ALA A 91 6.90 -6.03 -14.07
N ILE A 92 8.04 -5.41 -13.73
CA ILE A 92 8.25 -4.74 -12.43
C ILE A 92 7.29 -3.58 -12.14
N GLU A 93 6.57 -3.06 -13.14
CA GLU A 93 5.55 -2.01 -12.96
C GLU A 93 4.18 -2.56 -12.53
N THR A 94 4.02 -3.89 -12.51
CA THR A 94 2.76 -4.56 -12.21
C THR A 94 2.84 -5.20 -10.84
N MET A 95 1.99 -4.77 -9.92
CA MET A 95 1.87 -5.40 -8.61
C MET A 95 1.27 -6.82 -8.74
N ALA A 96 1.85 -7.78 -8.03
CA ALA A 96 1.43 -9.18 -8.01
C ALA A 96 1.33 -9.79 -6.60
N GLY A 97 1.40 -8.97 -5.55
CA GLY A 97 1.35 -9.47 -4.18
C GLY A 97 1.20 -8.38 -3.14
N ALA A 98 1.82 -8.60 -1.98
CA ALA A 98 1.78 -7.66 -0.88
C ALA A 98 2.44 -6.32 -1.24
N SER A 99 1.99 -5.25 -0.57
CA SER A 99 2.56 -3.93 -0.72
C SER A 99 2.57 -3.15 0.60
N ILE A 100 3.45 -2.15 0.65
CA ILE A 100 3.59 -1.19 1.72
C ILE A 100 3.60 0.19 1.06
N THR A 101 2.80 1.11 1.58
CA THR A 101 2.92 2.54 1.26
C THR A 101 3.06 3.31 2.55
N ALA A 102 4.07 4.18 2.60
CA ALA A 102 4.31 5.12 3.68
C ALA A 102 4.14 6.56 3.19
N VAL A 103 3.47 7.39 3.98
CA VAL A 103 3.27 8.81 3.70
C VAL A 103 3.62 9.67 4.92
N PRO A 104 4.38 10.76 4.76
CA PRO A 104 4.64 11.70 5.84
C PRO A 104 3.54 12.77 5.89
N VAL A 105 2.91 12.93 7.06
CA VAL A 105 1.91 13.99 7.30
C VAL A 105 2.16 14.63 8.66
N ALA A 106 2.39 15.95 8.65
CA ALA A 106 2.60 16.75 9.85
C ALA A 106 3.69 16.19 10.81
N GLY A 107 4.78 15.65 10.24
CA GLY A 107 5.89 15.08 11.01
C GLY A 107 5.69 13.66 11.53
N ILE A 108 4.55 13.03 11.22
CA ILE A 108 4.26 11.63 11.56
C ILE A 108 4.17 10.82 10.27
N TRP A 109 4.71 9.60 10.26
CA TRP A 109 4.51 8.67 9.16
C TRP A 109 3.25 7.85 9.35
N TRP A 110 2.54 7.62 8.26
CA TRP A 110 1.46 6.64 8.19
C TRP A 110 1.85 5.53 7.22
N ILE A 111 1.62 4.28 7.62
CA ILE A 111 1.85 3.08 6.83
C ILE A 111 0.51 2.44 6.50
N ASP A 112 0.34 2.14 5.21
CA ASP A 112 -0.63 1.20 4.67
C ASP A 112 0.13 -0.08 4.28
N SER A 113 -0.21 -1.20 4.92
CA SER A 113 0.29 -2.52 4.53
C SER A 113 -0.86 -3.32 3.92
N ALA A 114 -0.73 -3.67 2.64
CA ALA A 114 -1.71 -4.46 1.92
C ALA A 114 -1.20 -5.89 1.71
N THR A 115 -2.03 -6.89 2.00
CA THR A 115 -1.72 -8.28 1.69
C THR A 115 -1.98 -8.58 0.21
N ALA A 116 -1.47 -9.72 -0.28
CA ALA A 116 -1.78 -10.20 -1.63
C ALA A 116 -3.29 -10.51 -1.85
N GLN A 117 -4.07 -10.61 -0.77
CA GLN A 117 -5.52 -10.80 -0.81
C GLN A 117 -6.29 -9.46 -0.78
N GLY A 118 -5.58 -8.33 -0.91
CA GLY A 118 -6.20 -7.00 -0.93
C GLY A 118 -6.77 -6.58 0.42
N VAL A 119 -6.07 -6.91 1.52
CA VAL A 119 -6.44 -6.46 2.88
C VAL A 119 -5.41 -5.45 3.37
N HIS A 120 -5.86 -4.24 3.62
CA HIS A 120 -5.10 -3.09 4.08
C HIS A 120 -5.16 -2.93 5.59
N GLY A 121 -4.01 -2.68 6.20
CA GLY A 121 -3.88 -2.27 7.60
C GLY A 121 -3.19 -0.92 7.71
N PHE A 122 -3.75 -0.02 8.51
CA PHE A 122 -3.24 1.35 8.67
C PHE A 122 -2.68 1.57 10.07
N ARG A 123 -1.50 2.20 10.15
CA ARG A 123 -0.91 2.61 11.43
C ARG A 123 -0.02 3.83 11.30
N GLN A 124 0.12 4.56 12.40
CA GLN A 124 1.20 5.52 12.55
C GLN A 124 2.52 4.80 12.77
N ALA A 125 3.62 5.45 12.40
CA ALA A 125 4.97 4.94 12.51
C ALA A 125 5.98 6.09 12.66
N GLU A 126 7.13 5.76 13.21
CA GLU A 126 8.32 6.60 13.11
C GLU A 126 9.11 6.27 11.83
N ALA A 127 10.01 7.15 11.40
CA ALA A 127 10.78 6.96 10.17
C ALA A 127 11.59 5.64 10.17
N ASP A 128 12.17 5.27 11.31
CA ASP A 128 12.93 4.02 11.45
C ASP A 128 12.04 2.78 11.30
N GLU A 129 10.78 2.87 11.76
CA GLU A 129 9.81 1.78 11.58
C GLU A 129 9.35 1.66 10.12
N VAL A 130 9.23 2.78 9.40
CA VAL A 130 8.96 2.77 7.95
C VAL A 130 10.09 2.07 7.22
N LEU A 131 11.34 2.47 7.50
CA LEU A 131 12.54 1.84 6.93
C LEU A 131 12.55 0.34 7.22
N GLY A 132 12.32 -0.03 8.48
CA GLY A 132 12.28 -1.43 8.92
C GLY A 132 11.21 -2.25 8.19
N THR A 133 9.99 -1.71 8.05
CA THR A 133 8.86 -2.41 7.40
C THR A 133 9.12 -2.64 5.91
N ILE A 134 9.60 -1.62 5.19
CA ILE A 134 9.95 -1.75 3.77
C ILE A 134 11.12 -2.71 3.59
N THR A 135 12.10 -2.62 4.47
CA THR A 135 13.28 -3.49 4.44
C THR A 135 12.93 -4.94 4.69
N GLU A 136 12.04 -5.20 5.64
CA GLU A 136 11.56 -6.54 5.97
C GLU A 136 10.86 -7.17 4.76
N LEU A 137 9.99 -6.43 4.06
CA LEU A 137 9.36 -6.94 2.84
C LEU A 137 10.40 -7.30 1.77
N ALA A 138 11.40 -6.44 1.57
CA ALA A 138 12.46 -6.70 0.60
C ALA A 138 13.35 -7.90 0.99
N ASP A 139 13.73 -8.00 2.25
CA ASP A 139 14.54 -9.11 2.77
C ASP A 139 13.78 -10.45 2.69
N GLN A 140 12.51 -10.49 3.11
CA GLN A 140 11.65 -11.68 3.04
C GLN A 140 11.30 -12.09 1.61
N THR A 141 11.29 -11.13 0.68
CA THR A 141 11.14 -11.45 -0.75
C THR A 141 12.42 -12.07 -1.29
N ARG A 142 13.56 -11.47 -0.94
CA ARG A 142 14.87 -11.91 -1.37
C ARG A 142 15.22 -13.30 -0.87
N ASP A 143 14.97 -13.59 0.40
CA ASP A 143 15.26 -14.90 1.00
C ASP A 143 14.21 -15.98 0.63
N GLY A 144 13.14 -15.58 -0.08
CA GLY A 144 12.08 -16.46 -0.56
C GLY A 144 11.02 -16.79 0.49
N THR A 145 11.13 -16.30 1.73
CA THR A 145 10.17 -16.57 2.82
C THR A 145 8.76 -16.14 2.43
N LEU A 146 8.61 -14.96 1.83
CA LEU A 146 7.30 -14.43 1.41
C LEU A 146 6.69 -15.22 0.24
N LEU A 147 7.52 -15.98 -0.48
CA LEU A 147 7.18 -16.69 -1.72
C LEU A 147 7.21 -18.22 -1.54
N ALA A 148 7.20 -18.72 -0.31
CA ALA A 148 7.31 -20.15 -0.01
C ALA A 148 6.18 -21.03 -0.62
N GLY A 149 5.12 -20.42 -1.14
CA GLY A 149 4.05 -21.10 -1.88
C GLY A 149 4.01 -20.83 -3.39
N ALA A 150 4.97 -20.10 -3.94
CA ALA A 150 5.07 -19.83 -5.37
C ALA A 150 5.78 -20.99 -6.10
N ASP A 151 5.33 -21.31 -7.32
CA ASP A 151 5.94 -22.36 -8.16
C ASP A 151 7.38 -22.02 -8.56
N ASP A 152 7.64 -20.73 -8.83
CA ASP A 152 8.97 -20.20 -9.11
C ASP A 152 9.15 -18.85 -8.38
N PRO A 153 9.73 -18.87 -7.16
CA PRO A 153 10.02 -17.65 -6.43
C PRO A 153 10.93 -16.67 -7.19
N SER A 154 11.83 -17.16 -8.06
CA SER A 154 12.76 -16.31 -8.81
C SER A 154 12.08 -15.47 -9.90
N ALA A 155 10.82 -15.79 -10.23
CA ALA A 155 10.00 -15.02 -11.16
C ALA A 155 9.48 -13.69 -10.57
N TYR A 156 9.83 -13.37 -9.32
CA TYR A 156 9.35 -12.19 -8.60
C TYR A 156 10.49 -11.27 -8.15
N ALA A 157 10.12 -10.04 -7.81
CA ALA A 157 11.00 -9.07 -7.17
C ALA A 157 10.20 -8.19 -6.20
N CYS A 158 10.88 -7.66 -5.19
CA CYS A 158 10.38 -6.54 -4.42
C CYS A 158 10.84 -5.24 -5.08
N VAL A 159 9.89 -4.39 -5.44
CA VAL A 159 10.13 -3.09 -6.07
C VAL A 159 9.86 -2.02 -5.03
N ILE A 160 10.89 -1.26 -4.67
CA ILE A 160 10.80 -0.14 -3.73
C ILE A 160 10.78 1.14 -4.56
N VAL A 161 9.77 1.99 -4.37
CA VAL A 161 9.59 3.25 -5.08
C VAL A 161 9.62 4.39 -4.06
N TYR A 162 10.46 5.39 -4.30
CA TYR A 162 10.65 6.53 -3.39
C TYR A 162 10.55 7.89 -4.08
N GLY A 163 10.00 7.91 -5.29
CA GLY A 163 9.67 9.10 -6.06
C GLY A 163 8.98 8.75 -7.39
N ASP A 164 8.68 9.76 -8.20
CA ASP A 164 7.89 9.61 -9.43
C ASP A 164 8.74 9.28 -10.67
N GLY A 165 10.06 9.34 -10.56
CA GLY A 165 11.00 9.08 -11.66
C GLY A 165 11.34 7.59 -11.82
N PRO A 166 11.65 7.12 -13.05
CA PRO A 166 12.03 5.74 -13.30
C PRO A 166 13.33 5.32 -12.59
N ASP A 167 14.19 6.29 -12.25
CA ASP A 167 15.44 6.07 -11.50
C ASP A 167 15.22 6.11 -9.98
N GLN A 168 14.03 6.48 -9.52
CA GLN A 168 13.68 6.61 -8.09
C GLN A 168 13.07 5.31 -7.55
N ARG A 169 13.71 4.19 -7.91
CA ARG A 169 13.32 2.86 -7.47
C ARG A 169 14.53 1.97 -7.16
N ILE A 170 14.32 0.96 -6.33
CA ILE A 170 15.25 -0.16 -6.10
C ILE A 170 14.49 -1.44 -6.44
N VAL A 171 15.13 -2.34 -7.18
CA VAL A 171 14.59 -3.67 -7.48
C VAL A 171 15.43 -4.69 -6.71
N VAL A 172 14.78 -5.45 -5.84
CA VAL A 172 15.40 -6.53 -5.06
C VAL A 172 14.86 -7.86 -5.62
N PRO A 173 15.66 -8.58 -6.42
CA PRO A 173 15.24 -9.86 -6.99
C PRO A 173 14.96 -10.89 -5.88
N ALA A 174 13.89 -11.65 -6.05
CA ALA A 174 13.60 -12.77 -5.16
C ALA A 174 14.57 -13.94 -5.39
N ASN A 175 14.86 -14.69 -4.32
CA ASN A 175 15.73 -15.86 -4.33
C ASN A 175 17.10 -15.62 -5.01
N SER A 176 17.65 -14.41 -4.84
CA SER A 176 18.94 -14.06 -5.42
C SER A 176 20.06 -14.84 -4.74
N SER A 177 20.94 -15.47 -5.52
CA SER A 177 22.13 -16.16 -5.03
C SER A 177 23.31 -15.23 -4.72
N ASP A 178 23.13 -13.91 -4.88
CA ASP A 178 24.11 -12.95 -4.37
C ASP A 178 24.05 -12.97 -2.84
N ASP A 179 25.18 -13.17 -2.17
CA ASP A 179 25.25 -13.24 -0.70
C ASP A 179 25.31 -11.85 -0.01
N GLY A 180 25.44 -10.76 -0.77
CA GLY A 180 25.65 -9.41 -0.24
C GLY A 180 24.34 -8.62 -0.01
N PRO A 181 24.14 -7.90 1.10
CA PRO A 181 22.92 -7.12 1.34
C PRO A 181 22.63 -6.14 0.19
N TRP A 182 21.36 -5.92 -0.12
CA TRP A 182 20.97 -4.95 -1.16
C TRP A 182 21.23 -3.53 -0.64
N ASP A 183 21.53 -2.58 -1.53
CA ASP A 183 21.91 -1.22 -1.14
C ASP A 183 20.69 -0.41 -0.67
N ARG A 184 20.64 -0.13 0.65
CA ARG A 184 19.55 0.60 1.31
C ARG A 184 19.74 2.12 1.32
N ARG A 185 20.93 2.61 0.94
CA ARG A 185 21.33 4.01 1.12
C ARG A 185 20.39 4.99 0.44
N LEU A 186 19.87 4.64 -0.74
CA LEU A 186 18.94 5.50 -1.48
C LEU A 186 17.57 5.60 -0.78
N LEU A 187 17.10 4.51 -0.17
CA LEU A 187 15.86 4.51 0.62
C LEU A 187 16.01 5.36 1.89
N GLU A 188 17.12 5.20 2.61
CA GLU A 188 17.45 5.99 3.80
C GLU A 188 17.50 7.50 3.47
N GLN A 189 18.17 7.86 2.38
CA GLN A 189 18.22 9.24 1.90
C GLN A 189 16.83 9.78 1.53
N ALA A 190 16.00 8.97 0.87
CA ALA A 190 14.66 9.38 0.49
C ALA A 190 13.75 9.61 1.71
N LEU A 191 13.83 8.74 2.73
CA LEU A 191 13.08 8.91 3.97
C LEU A 191 13.51 10.18 4.72
N ALA A 192 14.82 10.41 4.85
CA ALA A 192 15.34 11.64 5.47
C ALA A 192 14.87 12.90 4.73
N ALA A 193 14.90 12.87 3.39
CA ALA A 193 14.46 13.99 2.56
C ALA A 193 12.94 14.21 2.57
N ALA A 194 12.13 13.22 2.97
CA ALA A 194 10.67 13.31 2.98
C ALA A 194 10.11 13.97 4.25
N VAL A 195 10.94 14.13 5.29
CA VAL A 195 10.59 14.79 6.56
C VAL A 195 11.15 16.24 6.63
N ALA A 196 12.09 16.59 5.75
CA ALA A 196 12.67 17.93 5.62
C ALA A 196 11.74 18.90 4.89
#